data_AF-A0A3D1E4R3-F1
#
_entry.id   AF-A0A3D1E4R3-F1
#
_cell.length_a   1.000
_cell.length_b   1.000
_cell.length_c   1.000
_cell.angle_alpha   90.00
_cell.angle_beta   90.00
_cell.angle_gamma   90.00
#
_symmetry.space_group_name_H-M   'P 1'
#
loop_
_entity.id
_entity.type
_entity.pdbx_description
1 polymer ?
#
loop_
_entity_poly.entity_id
_entity_poly.type
_entity_poly.pdbx_seq_one_letter_code
_entity_poly.pdbx_strand_id
1 'polypeptide(L)'
;MSNKFFGLLILIFFCASWSVQAQDFNQIYDSIIRLDEVVVFPFRLSGQLELDASKIKTTPEVSKYSLALPNRYVLPKTQTERLLFEATTGGGIIPLNPILNALNGRTKMLKQRLERDRRYALTQQTAGWAPDSIFTQQWGIPQSRIEEFLYYCEQDPEFILLARSKDRLALWAYWDRKSTLFLNPNTEQ
;
A
#
# COMPACT_ATOMS: atom_id res chain seq x y z
N MET A 1 -10.31 -60.90 80.02
CA MET A 1 -10.72 -60.68 78.61
C MET A 1 -10.58 -59.20 78.30
N SER A 2 -10.24 -58.85 77.06
CA SER A 2 -10.21 -57.48 76.51
C SER A 2 -8.89 -56.69 76.56
N ASN A 3 -7.86 -57.15 75.83
CA ASN A 3 -6.78 -56.28 75.31
C ASN A 3 -6.65 -56.33 73.76
N LYS A 4 -7.54 -57.06 73.07
CA LYS A 4 -7.53 -57.16 71.60
C LYS A 4 -8.41 -56.13 70.88
N PHE A 5 -9.28 -55.43 71.62
CA PHE A 5 -10.20 -54.43 71.04
C PHE A 5 -9.57 -53.03 70.86
N PHE A 6 -8.54 -52.70 71.64
CA PHE A 6 -7.94 -51.36 71.59
C PHE A 6 -7.04 -51.15 70.36
N GLY A 7 -6.37 -52.20 69.88
CA GLY A 7 -5.51 -52.14 68.70
C GLY A 7 -6.27 -52.01 67.38
N LEU A 8 -7.49 -52.56 67.29
CA LEU A 8 -8.32 -52.49 66.08
C LEU A 8 -8.88 -51.08 65.86
N LEU A 9 -9.19 -50.35 66.94
CA LEU A 9 -9.74 -49.00 66.89
C LEU A 9 -8.70 -47.96 66.40
N ILE A 10 -7.42 -48.14 66.73
CA ILE A 10 -6.35 -47.22 66.30
C ILE A 10 -6.02 -47.40 64.80
N LEU A 11 -6.08 -48.63 64.28
CA LEU A 11 -5.87 -48.90 62.84
C LEU A 11 -7.01 -48.35 61.96
N ILE A 12 -8.26 -48.36 62.45
CA ILE A 12 -9.41 -47.80 61.73
C ILE A 12 -9.34 -46.26 61.69
N PHE A 13 -8.90 -45.62 62.78
CA PHE A 13 -8.68 -44.17 62.79
C PHE A 13 -7.55 -43.72 61.86
N PHE A 14 -6.47 -44.51 61.73
CA PHE A 14 -5.38 -44.17 60.81
C PHE A 14 -5.77 -44.34 59.33
N CYS A 15 -6.65 -45.30 58.98
CA CYS A 15 -7.08 -45.52 57.59
C CYS A 15 -8.08 -44.46 57.10
N ALA A 16 -8.98 -43.99 57.97
CA ALA A 16 -9.98 -42.97 57.61
C ALA A 16 -9.35 -41.59 57.30
N SER A 17 -8.21 -41.27 57.90
CA SER A 17 -7.54 -39.97 57.69
C SER A 17 -6.83 -39.86 56.33
N TRP A 18 -6.34 -40.98 55.77
CA TRP A 18 -5.67 -41.01 54.46
C TRP A 18 -6.64 -40.92 53.27
N SER A 19 -7.92 -41.23 53.47
CA SER A 19 -8.94 -41.22 52.41
C SER A 19 -9.46 -39.80 52.11
N VAL A 20 -9.43 -38.90 53.10
CA VAL A 20 -9.86 -37.50 52.96
C VAL A 20 -8.85 -36.68 52.15
N GLN A 21 -7.55 -36.94 52.34
CA GLN A 21 -6.47 -36.18 51.70
C GLN A 21 -6.47 -36.27 50.16
N ALA A 22 -6.93 -37.39 49.59
CA ALA A 22 -6.94 -37.59 48.13
C ALA A 22 -8.04 -36.79 47.43
N GLN A 23 -9.17 -36.56 48.11
CA GLN A 23 -10.29 -35.78 47.57
C GLN A 23 -9.93 -34.29 47.48
N ASP A 24 -9.25 -33.77 48.50
CA ASP A 24 -8.81 -32.36 48.57
C ASP A 24 -7.72 -32.06 47.53
N PHE A 25 -6.82 -33.01 47.27
CA PHE A 25 -5.73 -32.84 46.30
C PHE A 25 -6.23 -32.70 44.85
N ASN A 26 -7.25 -33.48 44.47
CA ASN A 26 -7.88 -33.36 43.15
C ASN A 26 -8.60 -32.02 42.97
N GLN A 27 -9.21 -31.51 44.04
CA GLN A 27 -9.90 -30.22 44.02
C GLN A 27 -8.91 -29.06 43.81
N ILE A 28 -7.72 -29.14 44.43
CA ILE A 28 -6.66 -28.14 44.29
C ILE A 28 -6.08 -28.16 42.87
N TYR A 29 -5.82 -29.35 42.30
CA TYR A 29 -5.31 -29.46 40.92
C TYR A 29 -6.28 -28.89 39.87
N ASP A 30 -7.59 -29.13 40.01
CA ASP A 30 -8.59 -28.60 39.07
C ASP A 30 -8.67 -27.06 39.12
N SER A 31 -8.40 -26.45 40.27
CA SER A 31 -8.40 -24.99 40.43
C SER A 31 -7.15 -24.30 39.84
N ILE A 32 -6.00 -24.98 39.85
CA ILE A 32 -4.73 -24.41 39.35
C ILE A 32 -4.62 -24.51 37.82
N ILE A 33 -5.25 -25.52 37.20
CA ILE A 33 -5.20 -25.76 35.74
C ILE A 33 -6.33 -25.03 35.00
N ARG A 34 -7.32 -24.49 35.71
CA ARG A 34 -8.43 -23.75 35.10
C ARG A 34 -7.99 -22.36 34.68
N LEU A 35 -7.75 -22.18 33.38
CA LEU A 35 -7.57 -20.86 32.77
C LEU A 35 -8.92 -20.13 32.73
N ASP A 36 -8.91 -18.82 33.01
CA ASP A 36 -10.07 -17.96 32.76
C ASP A 36 -10.48 -18.05 31.28
N GLU A 37 -11.78 -18.14 31.03
CA GLU A 37 -12.32 -18.20 29.67
C GLU A 37 -11.98 -16.90 28.93
N VAL A 38 -11.05 -16.98 27.98
CA VAL A 38 -10.75 -15.87 27.08
C VAL A 38 -11.72 -15.93 25.91
N VAL A 39 -12.58 -14.92 25.79
CA VAL A 39 -13.44 -14.77 24.62
C VAL A 39 -12.57 -14.43 23.41
N VAL A 40 -12.29 -15.44 22.58
CA VAL A 40 -11.40 -15.31 21.40
C VAL A 40 -12.06 -14.50 20.26
N PHE A 41 -13.38 -14.26 20.33
CA PHE A 41 -14.16 -13.61 19.28
C PHE A 41 -14.83 -12.30 19.75
N PRO A 42 -14.12 -11.17 19.75
CA PRO A 42 -14.67 -9.88 20.16
C PRO A 42 -15.87 -9.42 19.32
N PHE A 43 -16.02 -9.92 18.08
CA PHE A 43 -17.01 -9.43 17.12
C PHE A 43 -18.06 -10.46 16.66
N ARG A 44 -18.06 -11.69 17.21
CA ARG A 44 -19.02 -12.77 16.83
C ARG A 44 -19.25 -12.89 15.32
N LEU A 45 -18.14 -12.96 14.56
CA LEU A 45 -18.19 -13.16 13.11
C LEU A 45 -18.79 -14.55 12.83
N SER A 46 -19.79 -14.60 11.95
CA SER A 46 -20.48 -15.83 11.56
C SER A 46 -19.64 -16.70 10.62
N GLY A 47 -18.53 -16.18 10.10
CA GLY A 47 -17.67 -16.85 9.13
C GLY A 47 -18.16 -16.70 7.70
N GLN A 48 -19.32 -16.05 7.49
CA GLN A 48 -19.84 -15.68 6.18
C GLN A 48 -19.57 -14.20 5.96
N LEU A 49 -18.60 -13.90 5.08
CA LEU A 49 -18.12 -12.54 4.82
C LEU A 49 -19.24 -11.56 4.45
N GLU A 50 -20.22 -12.00 3.67
CA GLU A 50 -21.34 -11.16 3.24
C GLU A 50 -22.24 -10.73 4.43
N LEU A 51 -22.61 -11.69 5.28
CA LEU A 51 -23.41 -11.42 6.47
C LEU A 51 -22.64 -10.60 7.50
N ASP A 52 -21.35 -10.86 7.66
CA ASP A 52 -20.50 -10.18 8.62
C ASP A 52 -20.19 -8.74 8.17
N ALA A 53 -19.94 -8.51 6.88
CA ALA A 53 -19.73 -7.18 6.32
C ALA A 53 -20.94 -6.26 6.56
N SER A 54 -22.16 -6.78 6.46
CA SER A 54 -23.39 -6.01 6.71
C SER A 54 -23.56 -5.57 8.18
N LYS A 55 -22.96 -6.29 9.12
CA LYS A 55 -23.06 -6.02 10.57
C LYS A 55 -22.01 -5.00 11.05
N ILE A 56 -20.97 -4.76 10.26
CA ILE A 56 -19.91 -3.81 10.59
C ILE A 56 -20.45 -2.39 10.38
N LYS A 57 -20.64 -1.64 11.47
CA LYS A 57 -20.96 -0.22 11.40
C LYS A 57 -19.72 0.56 10.98
N THR A 58 -19.58 0.84 9.69
CA THR A 58 -18.55 1.74 9.18
C THR A 58 -18.99 3.19 9.36
N THR A 59 -18.10 4.04 9.85
CA THR A 59 -18.31 5.49 9.74
C THR A 59 -18.22 5.91 8.28
N PRO A 60 -19.10 6.80 7.79
CA PRO A 60 -18.98 7.31 6.42
C PRO A 60 -17.63 7.99 6.24
N GLU A 61 -16.97 7.72 5.12
CA GLU A 61 -15.71 8.37 4.78
C GLU A 61 -15.92 9.88 4.65
N VAL A 62 -15.18 10.67 5.45
CA VAL A 62 -15.20 12.13 5.36
C VAL A 62 -14.34 12.54 4.18
N SER A 63 -14.98 12.87 3.06
CA SER A 63 -14.35 13.27 1.82
C SER A 63 -14.97 14.58 1.30
N LYS A 64 -14.29 15.24 0.36
CA LYS A 64 -14.80 16.43 -0.32
C LYS A 64 -16.15 16.18 -1.02
N TYR A 65 -16.42 14.92 -1.38
CA TYR A 65 -17.67 14.48 -2.00
C TYR A 65 -18.79 14.33 -0.97
N SER A 66 -18.53 13.66 0.16
CA SER A 66 -19.53 13.49 1.22
C SER A 66 -19.88 14.81 1.92
N LEU A 67 -18.94 15.75 1.96
CA LEU A 67 -19.15 17.11 2.48
C LEU A 67 -19.78 18.10 1.48
N ALA A 68 -20.08 17.66 0.25
CA ALA A 68 -20.67 18.50 -0.80
C ALA A 68 -19.96 19.85 -1.04
N LEU A 69 -18.62 19.89 -0.88
CA LEU A 69 -17.87 21.13 -0.96
C LEU A 69 -17.93 21.75 -2.37
N PRO A 70 -17.88 23.10 -2.47
CA PRO A 70 -17.65 23.76 -3.76
C PRO A 70 -16.31 23.26 -4.34
N ASN A 71 -16.25 23.04 -5.65
CA ASN A 71 -15.09 22.51 -6.38
C ASN A 71 -14.69 21.04 -6.09
N ARG A 72 -15.60 20.19 -5.61
CA ARG A 72 -15.32 18.77 -5.34
C ARG A 72 -14.71 17.96 -6.50
N TYR A 73 -15.01 18.31 -7.75
CA TYR A 73 -14.47 17.64 -8.95
C TYR A 73 -13.23 18.32 -9.53
N VAL A 74 -12.75 19.41 -8.95
CA VAL A 74 -11.59 20.15 -9.46
C VAL A 74 -10.32 19.47 -8.95
N LEU A 75 -9.50 19.01 -9.87
CA LEU A 75 -8.18 18.49 -9.56
C LEU A 75 -7.23 19.63 -9.17
N PRO A 76 -6.44 19.49 -8.10
CA PRO A 76 -5.45 20.48 -7.73
C PRO A 76 -4.39 20.58 -8.83
N LYS A 77 -4.06 21.80 -9.23
CA LYS A 77 -3.00 22.07 -10.21
C LYS A 77 -1.65 21.65 -9.65
N THR A 78 -0.79 21.09 -10.51
CA THR A 78 0.61 20.81 -10.13
C THR A 78 1.37 22.11 -9.84
N GLN A 79 2.54 22.03 -9.20
CA GLN A 79 3.33 23.23 -8.91
C GLN A 79 3.67 24.00 -10.19
N THR A 80 4.11 23.30 -11.25
CA THR A 80 4.44 23.92 -12.54
C THR A 80 3.22 24.53 -13.22
N GLU A 81 2.05 23.89 -13.14
CA GLU A 81 0.80 24.46 -13.67
C GLU A 81 0.37 25.72 -12.92
N ARG A 82 0.56 25.77 -11.60
CA ARG A 82 0.30 26.98 -10.79
C ARG A 82 1.21 28.14 -11.18
N LEU A 83 2.51 27.87 -11.34
CA LEU A 83 3.49 28.87 -11.77
C LEU A 83 3.22 29.36 -13.20
N LEU A 84 2.85 28.46 -14.10
CA LEU A 84 2.47 28.84 -15.45
C LEU A 84 1.21 29.70 -15.46
N PHE A 85 0.20 29.34 -14.67
CA PHE A 85 -1.02 30.13 -14.51
C PHE A 85 -0.70 31.54 -14.00
N GLU A 86 0.09 31.67 -12.93
CA GLU A 86 0.59 32.95 -12.42
C GLU A 86 1.33 33.75 -13.49
N ALA A 87 2.19 33.12 -14.28
CA ALA A 87 2.94 33.79 -15.32
C ALA A 87 2.07 34.29 -16.48
N THR A 88 0.98 33.58 -16.79
CA THR A 88 0.04 33.91 -17.88
C THR A 88 -1.13 34.77 -17.45
N THR A 89 -1.40 34.87 -16.16
CA THR A 89 -2.51 35.63 -15.60
C THR A 89 -1.99 36.90 -14.93
N GLY A 90 -2.53 38.05 -15.31
CA GLY A 90 -2.28 39.32 -14.61
C GLY A 90 -3.38 39.60 -13.60
N GLY A 91 -3.04 40.15 -12.44
CA GLY A 91 -4.02 40.73 -11.51
C GLY A 91 -4.37 42.16 -11.92
N GLY A 92 -5.64 42.55 -11.74
CA GLY A 92 -6.12 43.93 -11.97
C GLY A 92 -6.60 44.22 -13.40
N ILE A 93 -6.83 45.51 -13.70
CA ILE A 93 -7.40 46.01 -14.98
C ILE A 93 -6.38 45.89 -16.13
N ILE A 94 -5.07 45.94 -15.83
CA ILE A 94 -4.00 45.84 -16.83
C ILE A 94 -3.09 44.65 -16.48
N PRO A 95 -3.07 43.60 -17.31
CA PRO A 95 -2.23 42.43 -17.05
C PRO A 95 -0.77 42.71 -17.43
N LEU A 96 0.00 43.25 -16.48
CA LEU A 96 1.43 43.52 -16.68
C LEU A 96 2.30 42.26 -16.60
N ASN A 97 1.92 41.29 -15.75
CA ASN A 97 2.69 40.06 -15.54
C ASN A 97 2.94 39.26 -16.84
N PRO A 98 1.94 39.01 -17.71
CA PRO A 98 2.17 38.24 -18.93
C PRO A 98 3.13 38.91 -19.92
N ILE A 99 3.10 40.25 -20.00
CA ILE A 99 3.98 41.03 -20.88
C ILE A 99 5.42 40.94 -20.37
N LEU A 100 5.63 41.21 -19.08
CA LEU A 100 6.95 41.12 -18.46
C LEU A 100 7.52 39.70 -18.54
N ASN A 101 6.68 38.69 -18.34
CA ASN A 101 7.06 37.28 -18.38
C ASN A 101 7.30 36.72 -19.79
N ALA A 102 6.68 37.33 -20.81
CA ALA A 102 6.99 37.02 -22.20
C ALA A 102 8.35 37.58 -22.60
N LEU A 103 8.68 38.81 -22.16
CA LEU A 103 9.96 39.46 -22.42
C LEU A 103 11.14 38.76 -21.73
N ASN A 104 10.98 38.39 -20.46
CA ASN A 104 12.04 37.70 -19.70
C ASN A 104 12.15 36.19 -20.03
N GLY A 105 11.26 35.64 -20.87
CA GLY A 105 11.26 34.23 -21.26
C GLY A 105 10.76 33.26 -20.19
N ARG A 106 10.33 33.72 -19.01
CA ARG A 106 9.82 32.88 -17.90
C ARG A 106 8.64 32.04 -18.36
N THR A 107 7.70 32.61 -19.12
CA THR A 107 6.55 31.86 -19.64
C THR A 107 6.98 30.73 -20.57
N LYS A 108 8.00 30.96 -21.42
CA LYS A 108 8.54 29.93 -22.32
C LYS A 108 9.22 28.80 -21.53
N MET A 109 10.03 29.15 -20.52
CA MET A 109 10.67 28.18 -19.63
C MET A 109 9.66 27.34 -18.85
N LEU A 110 8.59 27.95 -18.32
CA LEU A 110 7.54 27.25 -17.58
C LEU A 110 6.73 26.30 -18.47
N LYS A 111 6.46 26.66 -19.72
CA LYS A 111 5.83 25.75 -20.70
C LYS A 111 6.71 24.53 -20.97
N GLN A 112 8.01 24.73 -21.18
CA GLN A 112 8.96 23.63 -21.39
C GLN A 112 9.06 22.73 -20.16
N ARG A 113 9.03 23.32 -18.95
CA ARG A 113 9.00 22.57 -17.69
C ARG A 113 7.73 21.71 -17.60
N LEU A 114 6.57 22.27 -17.93
CA LEU A 114 5.30 21.54 -17.90
C LEU A 114 5.31 20.34 -18.86
N GLU A 115 5.85 20.52 -20.07
CA GLU A 115 5.97 19.42 -21.03
C GLU A 115 6.92 18.32 -20.54
N ARG A 116 8.04 18.68 -19.91
CA ARG A 116 8.94 17.69 -19.27
C ARG A 116 8.25 16.96 -18.12
N ASP A 117 7.57 17.68 -17.23
CA ASP A 117 6.87 17.07 -16.10
C ASP A 117 5.78 16.09 -16.59
N ARG A 118 5.08 16.41 -17.67
CA ARG A 118 4.08 15.53 -18.29
C ARG A 118 4.67 14.27 -18.89
N ARG A 119 5.82 14.37 -19.58
CA ARG A 119 6.52 13.20 -20.13
C ARG A 119 7.03 12.29 -19.00
N TYR A 120 7.68 12.87 -17.99
CA TYR A 120 8.14 12.13 -16.83
C TYR A 120 6.97 11.43 -16.10
N ALA A 121 5.85 12.13 -15.88
CA ALA A 121 4.66 11.53 -15.27
C ALA A 121 4.08 10.36 -16.10
N LEU A 122 4.10 10.48 -17.42
CA LEU A 122 3.68 9.40 -18.33
C LEU A 122 4.65 8.20 -18.21
N THR A 123 5.96 8.44 -18.22
CA THR A 123 6.99 7.41 -18.05
C THR A 123 6.83 6.68 -16.71
N GLN A 124 6.59 7.40 -15.62
CA GLN A 124 6.37 6.81 -14.30
C GLN A 124 5.06 6.00 -14.25
N GLN A 125 4.01 6.50 -14.89
CA GLN A 125 2.74 5.78 -14.99
C GLN A 125 2.89 4.46 -15.77
N THR A 126 3.63 4.49 -16.88
CA THR A 126 3.85 3.29 -17.70
C THR A 126 4.81 2.32 -17.03
N ALA A 127 5.87 2.81 -16.38
CA ALA A 127 6.77 1.98 -15.58
C ALA A 127 6.01 1.17 -14.53
N GLY A 128 5.01 1.77 -13.87
CA GLY A 128 4.14 1.07 -12.92
C GLY A 128 3.28 -0.07 -13.50
N TRP A 129 3.30 -0.31 -14.83
CA TRP A 129 2.61 -1.44 -15.45
C TRP A 129 3.44 -2.73 -15.46
N ALA A 130 4.76 -2.65 -15.22
CA ALA A 130 5.65 -3.78 -15.14
C ALA A 130 6.41 -3.73 -13.79
N PRO A 131 6.50 -4.85 -13.05
CA PRO A 131 7.32 -4.88 -11.85
C PRO A 131 8.81 -4.84 -12.23
N ASP A 132 9.64 -4.27 -11.36
CA ASP A 132 11.10 -4.17 -11.52
C ASP A 132 11.79 -5.51 -11.83
N SER A 133 11.20 -6.62 -11.37
CA SER A 133 11.67 -7.97 -11.67
C SER A 133 11.65 -8.30 -13.17
N ILE A 134 10.73 -7.73 -13.95
CA ILE A 134 10.70 -7.94 -15.41
C ILE A 134 11.89 -7.26 -16.06
N PHE A 135 12.20 -6.02 -15.68
CA PHE A 135 13.34 -5.29 -16.21
C PHE A 135 14.67 -6.01 -15.93
N THR A 136 14.81 -6.57 -14.72
CA THR A 136 16.01 -7.28 -14.31
C THR A 136 16.13 -8.70 -14.86
N GLN A 137 15.05 -9.50 -14.81
CA GLN A 137 15.09 -10.91 -15.17
C GLN A 137 14.88 -11.15 -16.67
N GLN A 138 13.95 -10.43 -17.30
CA GLN A 138 13.62 -10.64 -18.71
C GLN A 138 14.52 -9.84 -19.63
N TRP A 139 14.76 -8.57 -19.31
CA TRP A 139 15.55 -7.66 -20.14
C TRP A 139 17.00 -7.48 -19.67
N GLY A 140 17.39 -8.09 -18.55
CA GLY A 140 18.77 -8.06 -18.06
C GLY A 140 19.26 -6.67 -17.65
N ILE A 141 18.35 -5.71 -17.43
CA ILE A 141 18.70 -4.34 -17.02
C ILE A 141 18.94 -4.35 -15.52
N PRO A 142 20.14 -3.98 -15.03
CA PRO A 142 20.39 -3.96 -13.60
C PRO A 142 19.47 -2.98 -12.87
N GLN A 143 18.96 -3.39 -11.72
CA GLN A 143 18.78 -2.56 -10.51
C GLN A 143 18.75 -1.04 -10.73
N SER A 144 19.96 -0.50 -10.60
CA SER A 144 20.33 0.90 -10.63
C SER A 144 20.12 1.60 -11.97
N ARG A 145 19.96 0.86 -13.07
CA ARG A 145 19.87 1.40 -14.44
C ARG A 145 18.45 1.35 -15.01
N ILE A 146 17.46 0.89 -14.23
CA ILE A 146 16.06 0.89 -14.67
C ILE A 146 15.60 2.32 -14.98
N GLU A 147 15.92 3.29 -14.11
CA GLU A 147 15.58 4.70 -14.34
C GLU A 147 16.28 5.26 -15.59
N GLU A 148 17.54 4.90 -15.81
CA GLU A 148 18.29 5.29 -17.02
C GLU A 148 17.65 4.75 -18.29
N PHE A 149 17.21 3.48 -18.26
CA PHE A 149 16.52 2.85 -19.39
C PHE A 149 15.17 3.51 -19.69
N LEU A 150 14.39 3.82 -18.65
CA LEU A 150 13.12 4.54 -18.80
C LEU A 150 13.34 5.95 -19.37
N TYR A 151 14.39 6.65 -18.92
CA TYR A 151 14.78 7.94 -19.47
C TYR A 151 15.20 7.83 -20.95
N TYR A 152 15.93 6.78 -21.32
CA TYR A 152 16.26 6.49 -22.72
C TYR A 152 15.00 6.28 -23.57
N CYS A 153 14.02 5.52 -23.07
CA CYS A 153 12.74 5.32 -23.75
C CYS A 153 11.93 6.62 -23.88
N GLU A 154 11.98 7.51 -22.88
CA GLU A 154 11.24 8.79 -22.88
C GLU A 154 11.65 9.72 -24.04
N GLN A 155 12.88 9.60 -24.54
CA GLN A 155 13.36 10.43 -25.65
C GLN A 155 12.81 9.99 -27.01
N ASP A 156 12.27 8.78 -27.11
CA ASP A 156 11.73 8.24 -28.34
C ASP A 156 10.25 8.67 -28.54
N PRO A 157 9.92 9.36 -29.65
CA PRO A 157 8.54 9.72 -29.95
C PRO A 157 7.58 8.52 -30.03
N GLU A 158 8.08 7.34 -30.46
CA GLU A 158 7.28 6.11 -30.56
C GLU A 158 6.76 5.68 -29.17
N PHE A 159 7.61 5.80 -28.14
CA PHE A 159 7.22 5.49 -26.76
C PHE A 159 6.05 6.36 -26.30
N ILE A 160 6.07 7.66 -26.61
CA ILE A 160 5.00 8.58 -26.18
C ILE A 160 3.65 8.17 -26.80
N LEU A 161 3.64 7.72 -28.06
CA LEU A 161 2.43 7.27 -28.73
C LEU A 161 1.89 5.98 -28.09
N LEU A 162 2.77 5.01 -27.86
CA LEU A 162 2.41 3.73 -27.23
C LEU A 162 1.92 3.91 -25.80
N ALA A 163 2.64 4.70 -25.00
CA ALA A 163 2.29 5.01 -23.61
C ALA A 163 0.90 5.66 -23.49
N ARG A 164 0.51 6.51 -24.47
CA ARG A 164 -0.83 7.14 -24.52
C ARG A 164 -1.93 6.19 -24.98
N SER A 165 -1.61 5.27 -25.90
CA SER A 165 -2.57 4.28 -26.39
C SER A 165 -3.02 3.30 -25.31
N LYS A 166 -2.22 3.13 -24.25
CA LYS A 166 -2.40 2.15 -23.17
C LYS A 166 -2.41 0.69 -23.64
N ASP A 167 -1.94 0.43 -24.85
CA ASP A 167 -1.67 -0.93 -25.32
C ASP A 167 -0.41 -1.47 -24.63
N ARG A 168 -0.62 -2.31 -23.62
CA ARG A 168 0.46 -2.87 -22.80
C ARG A 168 1.31 -3.86 -23.58
N LEU A 169 0.72 -4.61 -24.51
CA LEU A 169 1.44 -5.62 -25.29
C LEU A 169 2.37 -4.94 -26.29
N ALA A 170 1.88 -3.91 -26.98
CA ALA A 170 2.71 -3.12 -27.88
C ALA A 170 3.85 -2.41 -27.12
N LEU A 171 3.58 -1.90 -25.91
CA LEU A 171 4.61 -1.29 -25.08
C LEU A 171 5.67 -2.31 -24.60
N TRP A 172 5.25 -3.53 -24.25
CA TRP A 172 6.18 -4.61 -23.89
C TRP A 172 7.07 -5.00 -25.06
N ALA A 173 6.51 -5.16 -26.26
CA ALA A 173 7.31 -5.43 -27.46
C ALA A 173 8.29 -4.28 -27.76
N TYR A 174 7.87 -3.04 -27.52
CA TYR A 174 8.74 -1.87 -27.64
C TYR A 174 9.92 -1.92 -26.65
N TRP A 175 9.66 -2.19 -25.37
CA TRP A 175 10.72 -2.28 -24.35
C TRP A 175 11.66 -3.46 -24.59
N ASP A 176 11.16 -4.59 -25.07
CA ASP A 176 11.97 -5.74 -25.43
C ASP A 176 13.01 -5.37 -26.48
N ARG A 177 12.57 -4.77 -27.60
CA ARG A 177 13.47 -4.26 -28.64
C ARG A 177 14.44 -3.21 -28.10
N LYS A 178 13.98 -2.25 -27.31
CA LYS A 178 14.82 -1.15 -26.81
C LYS A 178 15.81 -1.56 -25.74
N SER A 179 15.51 -2.60 -24.96
CA SER A 179 16.40 -3.11 -23.92
C SER A 179 17.70 -3.63 -24.51
N THR A 180 17.63 -4.34 -25.63
CA THR A 180 18.80 -4.88 -26.33
C THR A 180 19.70 -3.76 -26.85
N LEU A 181 19.11 -2.69 -27.40
CA LEU A 181 19.81 -1.49 -27.87
C LEU A 181 20.47 -0.71 -26.73
N PHE A 182 19.78 -0.58 -25.59
CA PHE A 182 20.30 0.11 -24.42
C PHE A 182 21.52 -0.60 -23.80
N LEU A 183 21.52 -1.93 -23.80
CA LEU A 183 22.63 -2.73 -23.30
C LEU A 183 23.80 -2.80 -24.30
N ASN A 184 23.51 -2.75 -25.60
CA ASN A 184 24.50 -2.83 -26.68
C ASN A 184 24.42 -1.60 -27.60
N PRO A 185 24.96 -0.43 -27.19
CA PRO A 185 24.84 0.80 -27.96
C PRO A 185 25.57 0.79 -29.31
N ASN A 186 26.39 -0.22 -29.60
CA ASN A 186 27.20 -0.32 -30.82
C ASN A 186 26.49 -1.08 -31.98
N THR A 187 25.25 -1.54 -31.79
CA THR A 187 24.54 -2.38 -32.77
C THR A 187 23.79 -1.57 -33.84
N GLU A 188 23.75 -0.24 -33.72
CA GLU A 188 23.12 0.69 -34.68
C GLU A 188 24.15 1.66 -35.32
N GLN A 189 25.35 1.17 -35.65
CA GLN A 189 26.26 1.87 -36.59
C GLN A 189 26.12 1.29 -38.00
#